data_AF-A0A1B5Z7G2-F1
#
_entry.id   AF-A0A1B5Z7G2-F1
#
_cell.length_a   1.000
_cell.length_b   1.000
_cell.length_c   1.000
_cell.angle_alpha   90.00
_cell.angle_beta   90.00
_cell.angle_gamma   90.00
#
_symmetry.space_group_name_H-M   'P 1'
#
loop_
_entity.id
_entity.type
_entity.pdbx_description
1 polymer ?
#
loop_
_entity_poly.entity_id
_entity_poly.type
_entity_poly.pdbx_seq_one_letter_code
_entity_poly.pdbx_strand_id
1 'polypeptide(L)'
;HMHPNPTTTRDKLIAQLQVKYNTYIVEFDINEGAIMFPNMFARDFGNEVRRFATLVDPLGNQFRVLVEKIKGNVYLTWGWFALKDFYNIPVGVWVLLLYTRLGSFGIILKDRLGQVIDPPPFVPPIKFNTDLSRVGTKFVDDLPESTELLSYEHHGSSFGIAYEKK
;
A
#
# COMPACT_ATOMS: atom_id res chain seq x y z
N HIS A 1 36.04 18.08 -4.64
CA HIS A 1 35.39 18.28 -3.33
C HIS A 1 33.99 18.86 -3.55
N MET A 2 32.94 18.05 -3.42
CA MET A 2 31.56 18.56 -3.38
C MET A 2 31.13 18.64 -1.93
N HIS A 3 30.89 19.85 -1.44
CA HIS A 3 30.17 20.02 -0.18
C HIS A 3 28.70 19.68 -0.43
N PRO A 4 28.07 18.79 0.35
CA PRO A 4 26.61 18.73 0.37
C PRO A 4 26.12 20.08 0.91
N ASN A 5 25.37 20.80 0.10
CA ASN A 5 24.79 22.09 0.46
C ASN A 5 23.93 21.89 1.74
N PRO A 6 24.06 22.73 2.79
CA PRO A 6 23.22 22.58 3.98
C PRO A 6 21.75 22.82 3.62
N THR A 7 20.90 21.81 3.85
CA THR A 7 19.45 21.89 3.70
C THR A 7 18.92 23.05 4.54
N THR A 8 18.42 24.12 3.91
CA THR A 8 17.96 25.31 4.64
C THR A 8 16.74 24.97 5.51
N THR A 9 16.45 25.76 6.55
CA THR A 9 15.23 25.58 7.37
C THR A 9 13.96 25.56 6.51
N ARG A 10 13.94 26.37 5.45
CA ARG A 10 12.85 26.41 4.47
C ARG A 10 12.72 25.09 3.71
N ASP A 11 13.83 24.51 3.24
CA ASP A 11 13.80 23.23 2.50
C ASP A 11 13.31 22.09 3.39
N LYS A 12 13.74 22.07 4.67
CA LYS A 12 13.24 21.08 5.65
C LYS A 12 11.74 21.21 5.86
N LEU A 13 11.23 22.44 5.99
CA LEU A 13 9.79 22.70 6.14
C LEU A 13 9.01 22.26 4.90
N ILE A 14 9.50 22.56 3.70
CA ILE A 14 8.87 22.14 2.44
C ILE A 14 8.80 20.62 2.36
N ALA A 15 9.90 19.92 2.65
CA ALA A 15 9.93 18.45 2.66
C ALA A 15 8.95 17.85 3.67
N GLN A 16 8.86 18.41 4.88
CA GLN A 16 7.90 17.96 5.89
C GLN A 16 6.45 18.16 5.45
N LEU A 17 6.13 19.32 4.85
CA LEU A 17 4.78 19.59 4.33
C LEU A 17 4.41 18.65 3.19
N GLN A 18 5.35 18.32 2.31
CA GLN A 18 5.14 17.34 1.23
C GLN A 18 4.85 15.95 1.79
N VAL A 19 5.63 15.48 2.77
CA VAL A 19 5.36 14.20 3.44
C VAL A 19 3.96 14.20 4.05
N LYS A 20 3.61 15.27 4.77
CA LYS A 20 2.29 15.37 5.43
C LYS A 20 1.15 15.38 4.42
N TYR A 21 1.26 16.14 3.32
CA TYR A 21 0.24 16.22 2.27
C TYR A 21 0.05 14.88 1.54
N ASN A 22 1.11 14.10 1.39
CA ASN A 22 1.07 12.82 0.69
C ASN A 22 0.81 11.62 1.62
N THR A 23 0.64 11.83 2.92
CA THR A 23 0.40 10.75 3.89
C THR A 23 -1.09 10.62 4.16
N TYR A 24 -1.60 9.40 3.96
CA TYR A 24 -2.96 9.02 4.29
C TYR A 24 -2.93 7.90 5.33
N ILE A 25 -4.00 7.79 6.11
CA ILE A 25 -4.15 6.73 7.11
C ILE A 25 -5.40 5.94 6.73
N VAL A 26 -5.27 4.63 6.71
CA VAL A 26 -6.40 3.71 6.54
C VAL A 26 -6.40 2.68 7.66
N GLU A 27 -7.59 2.17 7.96
CA GLU A 27 -7.74 0.99 8.79
C GLU A 27 -7.37 -0.27 8.00
N PHE A 28 -6.72 -1.22 8.66
CA PHE A 28 -6.58 -2.59 8.19
C PHE A 28 -7.42 -3.48 9.09
N ASP A 29 -8.58 -3.87 8.61
CA ASP A 29 -9.41 -4.89 9.26
C ASP A 29 -8.91 -6.28 8.83
N ILE A 30 -8.66 -7.14 9.80
CA ILE A 30 -8.21 -8.52 9.58
C ILE A 30 -9.29 -9.43 9.00
N ASN A 31 -10.53 -8.93 8.82
CA ASN A 31 -11.62 -9.64 8.17
C ASN A 31 -11.91 -9.09 6.77
N GLU A 32 -11.35 -7.91 6.43
CA GLU A 32 -11.60 -7.25 5.15
C GLU A 32 -10.36 -7.35 4.25
N GLY A 33 -10.46 -8.13 3.20
CA GLY A 33 -9.44 -8.32 2.17
C GLY A 33 -9.24 -7.11 1.24
N ALA A 34 -9.96 -6.02 1.47
CA ALA A 34 -9.91 -4.80 0.68
C ALA A 34 -10.02 -3.55 1.55
N ILE A 35 -9.49 -2.43 1.07
CA ILE A 35 -9.66 -1.11 1.70
C ILE A 35 -10.07 -0.07 0.67
N MET A 36 -10.79 0.94 1.14
CA MET A 36 -11.07 2.17 0.40
C MET A 36 -10.13 3.27 0.89
N PHE A 37 -9.49 4.00 -0.02
CA PHE A 37 -8.76 5.21 0.34
C PHE A 37 -9.71 6.32 0.78
N PRO A 38 -9.25 7.28 1.61
CA PRO A 38 -9.99 8.49 1.89
C PRO A 38 -10.36 9.23 0.60
N ASN A 39 -11.58 9.76 0.49
CA ASN A 39 -12.06 10.45 -0.72
C ASN A 39 -11.15 11.59 -1.19
N MET A 40 -10.43 12.23 -0.26
CA MET A 40 -9.43 13.25 -0.61
C MET A 40 -8.29 12.70 -1.46
N PHE A 41 -7.81 11.48 -1.17
CA PHE A 41 -6.79 10.83 -2.01
C PHE A 41 -7.30 10.61 -3.44
N ALA A 42 -8.54 10.13 -3.58
CA ALA A 42 -9.13 9.90 -4.90
C ALA A 42 -9.27 11.20 -5.70
N ARG A 43 -9.58 12.31 -5.04
CA ARG A 43 -9.65 13.65 -5.67
C ARG A 43 -8.29 14.17 -6.09
N ASP A 44 -7.28 14.03 -5.22
CA ASP A 44 -5.95 14.60 -5.43
C ASP A 44 -5.14 13.77 -6.45
N PHE A 45 -5.19 12.44 -6.32
CA PHE A 45 -4.28 11.52 -7.01
C PHE A 45 -4.98 10.38 -7.76
N GLY A 46 -6.30 10.25 -7.67
CA GLY A 46 -7.03 9.12 -8.24
C GLY A 46 -6.77 8.90 -9.74
N ASN A 47 -6.54 9.96 -10.51
CA ASN A 47 -6.21 9.86 -11.94
C ASN A 47 -4.78 9.34 -12.22
N GLU A 48 -3.85 9.53 -11.29
CA GLU A 48 -2.46 9.08 -11.43
C GLU A 48 -2.30 7.59 -11.11
N VAL A 49 -3.17 7.07 -10.25
CA VAL A 49 -3.12 5.67 -9.84
C VAL A 49 -3.61 4.77 -10.97
N ARG A 50 -2.76 3.81 -11.33
CA ARG A 50 -3.02 2.82 -12.38
C ARG A 50 -3.74 1.61 -11.80
N ARG A 51 -3.92 0.58 -12.62
CA ARG A 51 -4.55 -0.68 -12.23
C ARG A 51 -3.81 -1.43 -11.11
N PHE A 52 -2.55 -1.10 -10.90
CA PHE A 52 -1.69 -1.75 -9.92
C PHE A 52 -0.98 -0.70 -9.09
N ALA A 53 -0.79 -1.00 -7.81
CA ALA A 53 0.02 -0.23 -6.90
C ALA A 53 1.09 -1.12 -6.26
N THR A 54 2.17 -0.49 -5.81
CA THR A 54 3.23 -1.16 -5.04
C THR A 54 3.29 -0.52 -3.66
N LEU A 55 3.14 -1.33 -2.63
CA LEU A 55 3.37 -0.94 -1.25
C LEU A 55 4.80 -1.33 -0.88
N VAL A 56 5.55 -0.43 -0.25
CA VAL A 56 6.95 -0.61 0.10
C VAL A 56 7.15 -0.27 1.57
N ASP A 57 7.64 -1.22 2.35
CA ASP A 57 7.90 -1.01 3.77
C ASP A 57 9.28 -0.37 4.04
N PRO A 58 9.62 -0.03 5.30
CA PRO A 58 10.91 0.59 5.63
C PRO A 58 12.14 -0.29 5.37
N LEU A 59 11.98 -1.62 5.27
CA LEU A 59 13.06 -2.55 4.93
C LEU A 59 13.10 -2.87 3.44
N GLY A 60 12.22 -2.26 2.65
CA GLY A 60 12.16 -2.42 1.19
C GLY A 60 11.40 -3.66 0.73
N ASN A 61 10.68 -4.35 1.62
CA ASN A 61 9.77 -5.41 1.20
C ASN A 61 8.61 -4.80 0.40
N GLN A 62 8.21 -5.47 -0.67
CA GLN A 62 7.26 -4.93 -1.65
C GLN A 62 6.03 -5.81 -1.78
N PHE A 63 4.86 -5.19 -1.85
CA PHE A 63 3.58 -5.86 -2.08
C PHE A 63 2.91 -5.23 -3.29
N ARG A 64 2.75 -6.02 -4.36
CA ARG A 64 2.02 -5.57 -5.53
C ARG A 64 0.54 -5.86 -5.34
N VAL A 65 -0.28 -4.83 -5.40
CA VAL A 65 -1.72 -4.92 -5.11
C VAL A 65 -2.57 -4.42 -6.28
N LEU A 66 -3.76 -4.98 -6.40
CA LEU A 66 -4.77 -4.56 -7.38
C LEU A 66 -5.46 -3.28 -6.91
N VAL A 67 -5.64 -2.34 -7.84
CA VAL A 67 -6.38 -1.09 -7.62
C VAL A 67 -7.69 -1.14 -8.35
N GLU A 68 -8.78 -0.92 -7.63
CA GLU A 68 -10.12 -0.73 -8.19
C GLU A 68 -10.54 0.75 -8.12
N LYS A 69 -11.26 1.21 -9.14
CA LYS A 69 -11.89 2.54 -9.16
C LYS A 69 -13.38 2.36 -9.33
N ILE A 70 -14.13 2.71 -8.30
CA ILE A 70 -15.57 2.44 -8.23
C ILE A 70 -16.25 3.74 -7.85
N LYS A 71 -17.09 4.26 -8.75
CA LYS A 71 -17.81 5.54 -8.59
C LYS A 71 -16.93 6.71 -8.11
N GLY A 72 -15.70 6.77 -8.61
CA GLY A 72 -14.73 7.82 -8.28
C GLY A 72 -13.93 7.59 -6.99
N ASN A 73 -14.21 6.53 -6.22
CA ASN A 73 -13.41 6.10 -5.08
C ASN A 73 -12.28 5.16 -5.55
N VAL A 74 -11.22 5.07 -4.75
CA VAL A 74 -10.05 4.21 -5.03
C VAL A 74 -9.94 3.15 -3.95
N TYR A 75 -9.75 1.91 -4.36
CA TYR A 75 -9.64 0.76 -3.46
C TYR A 75 -8.36 -0.03 -3.72
N LEU A 76 -7.82 -0.64 -2.67
CA LEU A 76 -6.85 -1.72 -2.78
C LEU A 76 -7.57 -3.03 -2.47
N THR A 77 -7.42 -4.03 -3.32
CA THR A 77 -8.13 -5.31 -3.18
C THR A 77 -7.12 -6.46 -3.17
N TRP A 78 -7.03 -7.22 -4.25
CA TRP A 78 -6.17 -8.40 -4.32
C TRP A 78 -4.70 -8.07 -4.03
N GLY A 79 -4.12 -8.77 -3.05
CA GLY A 79 -2.74 -8.59 -2.58
C GLY A 79 -2.63 -7.71 -1.33
N TRP A 80 -3.67 -6.93 -0.99
CA TRP A 80 -3.69 -6.08 0.21
C TRP A 80 -3.46 -6.90 1.50
N PHE A 81 -4.22 -7.98 1.63
CA PHE A 81 -4.28 -8.74 2.87
C PHE A 81 -3.07 -9.68 3.07
N ALA A 82 -2.13 -9.72 2.11
CA ALA A 82 -0.78 -10.28 2.30
C ALA A 82 -0.04 -9.65 3.48
N LEU A 83 -0.33 -8.38 3.80
CA LEU A 83 0.24 -7.68 4.95
C LEU A 83 -0.08 -8.39 6.27
N LYS A 84 -1.29 -8.96 6.41
CA LYS A 84 -1.70 -9.67 7.63
C LYS A 84 -0.74 -10.81 7.95
N ASP A 85 -0.51 -11.67 6.97
CA ASP A 85 0.30 -12.88 7.16
C ASP A 85 1.79 -12.53 7.26
N PHE A 86 2.26 -11.52 6.52
CA PHE A 86 3.65 -11.07 6.57
C PHE A 86 4.03 -10.45 7.92
N TYR A 87 3.22 -9.53 8.44
CA TYR A 87 3.48 -8.85 9.71
C TYR A 87 2.94 -9.63 10.93
N ASN A 88 2.36 -10.82 10.72
CA ASN A 88 1.72 -11.62 11.77
C ASN A 88 0.72 -10.80 12.61
N ILE A 89 -0.20 -10.10 11.94
CA ILE A 89 -1.13 -9.15 12.55
C ILE A 89 -2.26 -9.91 13.26
N PRO A 90 -2.37 -9.86 14.60
CA PRO A 90 -3.36 -10.64 15.33
C PRO A 90 -4.72 -9.92 15.47
N VAL A 91 -4.72 -8.59 15.37
CA VAL A 91 -5.89 -7.71 15.46
C VAL A 91 -5.70 -6.53 14.52
N GLY A 92 -6.79 -5.87 14.10
CA GLY A 92 -6.71 -4.76 13.13
C GLY A 92 -5.71 -3.66 13.52
N VAL A 93 -5.11 -3.03 12.51
CA VAL A 93 -4.01 -2.04 12.62
C VAL A 93 -4.30 -0.77 11.82
N TRP A 94 -3.52 0.28 12.06
CA TRP A 94 -3.51 1.48 11.21
C TRP A 94 -2.36 1.40 10.21
N VAL A 95 -2.64 1.66 8.94
CA VAL A 95 -1.62 1.72 7.88
C VAL A 95 -1.46 3.16 7.44
N LEU A 96 -0.27 3.71 7.65
CA LEU A 96 0.14 4.98 7.08
C LEU A 96 0.64 4.72 5.66
N LEU A 97 0.05 5.38 4.68
CA LEU A 97 0.36 5.27 3.26
C LEU A 97 0.93 6.61 2.79
N LEU A 98 2.23 6.64 2.53
CA LEU A 98 2.91 7.78 1.92
C LEU A 98 2.91 7.60 0.40
N TYR A 99 2.11 8.37 -0.33
CA TYR A 99 2.08 8.30 -1.79
C TYR A 99 3.37 8.88 -2.39
N THR A 100 4.08 8.06 -3.15
CA THR A 100 5.35 8.41 -3.81
C THR A 100 5.21 8.34 -5.34
N ARG A 101 4.14 8.95 -5.88
CA ARG A 101 3.79 9.02 -7.33
C ARG A 101 3.66 7.66 -8.03
N LEU A 102 3.01 7.66 -9.20
CA LEU A 102 2.89 6.50 -10.11
C LEU A 102 2.33 5.22 -9.45
N GLY A 103 1.49 5.36 -8.43
CA GLY A 103 0.91 4.22 -7.71
C GLY A 103 1.88 3.51 -6.75
N SER A 104 3.01 4.11 -6.40
CA SER A 104 3.89 3.61 -5.35
C SER A 104 3.54 4.25 -4.00
N PHE A 105 3.55 3.46 -2.94
CA PHE A 105 3.26 3.90 -1.58
C PHE A 105 4.33 3.37 -0.62
N GLY A 106 4.94 4.26 0.16
CA GLY A 106 5.62 3.86 1.38
C GLY A 106 4.59 3.48 2.44
N ILE A 107 4.80 2.39 3.18
CA ILE A 107 3.90 1.96 4.26
C ILE A 107 4.59 1.94 5.62
N ILE A 108 3.85 2.33 6.65
CA ILE A 108 4.20 2.09 8.06
C ILE A 108 2.95 1.56 8.75
N LEU A 109 3.09 0.42 9.43
CA LEU A 109 2.01 -0.18 10.20
C LEU A 109 2.12 0.26 11.66
N LYS A 110 0.98 0.56 12.27
CA LYS A 110 0.89 0.85 13.70
C LYS A 110 -0.20 0.02 14.33
N ASP A 111 0.07 -0.52 15.52
CA ASP A 111 -0.95 -1.17 16.32
C ASP A 111 -2.04 -0.17 16.75
N ARG A 112 -3.07 -0.68 17.43
CA ARG A 112 -4.19 0.14 17.93
C ARG A 112 -3.76 1.19 18.97
N LEU A 113 -2.60 1.03 19.59
CA LEU A 113 -2.01 1.98 20.54
C LEU A 113 -1.11 3.01 19.85
N GLY A 114 -0.93 2.90 18.53
CA GLY A 114 -0.10 3.80 17.73
C GLY A 114 1.39 3.44 17.73
N GLN A 115 1.77 2.28 18.28
CA GLN A 115 3.14 1.78 18.24
C GLN A 115 3.45 1.22 16.86
N VAL A 116 4.63 1.54 16.34
CA VAL A 116 5.07 1.03 15.03
C VAL A 116 5.29 -0.47 15.12
N ILE A 117 4.77 -1.20 14.13
CA ILE A 117 5.02 -2.63 13.94
C ILE A 117 6.22 -2.75 13.00
N ASP A 118 7.30 -3.33 13.50
CA ASP A 118 8.50 -3.52 12.69
C ASP A 118 8.27 -4.60 11.62
N PRO A 119 8.67 -4.33 10.37
CA PRO A 119 8.65 -5.35 9.33
C PRO A 119 9.61 -6.49 9.65
N PRO A 120 9.25 -7.75 9.36
CA PRO A 120 10.19 -8.85 9.43
C PRO A 120 11.42 -8.61 8.52
N PRO A 121 12.64 -8.85 9.03
CA PRO A 121 13.85 -8.60 8.27
C PRO A 121 14.11 -9.73 7.25
N PHE A 122 14.15 -9.37 5.97
CA PHE A 122 14.55 -10.27 4.89
C PHE A 122 15.69 -9.69 4.07
N VAL A 123 16.66 -10.53 3.73
CA VAL A 123 17.83 -10.16 2.91
C VAL A 123 18.01 -11.21 1.80
N PRO A 124 17.76 -10.88 0.52
CA PRO A 124 17.27 -9.60 0.02
C PRO A 124 15.81 -9.33 0.45
N PRO A 125 15.33 -8.07 0.38
CA PRO A 125 13.94 -7.75 0.65
C PRO A 125 12.99 -8.57 -0.24
N ILE A 126 11.88 -9.02 0.33
CA ILE A 126 10.91 -9.86 -0.38
C ILE A 126 10.04 -9.01 -1.31
N LYS A 127 9.71 -9.56 -2.48
CA LYS A 127 8.72 -9.00 -3.40
C LYS A 127 7.54 -9.96 -3.52
N PHE A 128 6.41 -9.60 -2.93
CA PHE A 128 5.14 -10.29 -3.09
C PHE A 128 4.52 -9.87 -4.42
N ASN A 129 4.69 -10.75 -5.41
CA ASN A 129 4.05 -10.61 -6.71
C ASN A 129 2.76 -11.43 -6.70
N THR A 130 1.64 -10.76 -6.48
CA THR A 130 0.33 -11.35 -6.76
C THR A 130 0.23 -11.64 -8.26
N ASP A 131 -0.23 -12.84 -8.62
CA ASP A 131 -0.45 -13.22 -10.02
C ASP A 131 -1.65 -12.46 -10.59
N LEU A 132 -1.39 -11.22 -10.98
CA LEU A 132 -2.36 -10.32 -11.60
C LEU A 132 -2.35 -10.47 -13.13
N SER A 133 -1.65 -11.46 -13.70
CA SER A 133 -1.60 -11.67 -15.15
C SER A 133 -2.98 -11.97 -15.74
N ARG A 134 -3.87 -12.54 -14.93
CA ARG A 134 -5.26 -12.84 -15.27
C ARG A 134 -6.17 -11.61 -15.10
N VAL A 135 -5.67 -10.54 -14.51
CA VAL A 135 -6.42 -9.29 -14.30
C VAL A 135 -6.11 -8.33 -15.45
N GLY A 136 -7.16 -7.94 -16.18
CA GLY A 136 -7.03 -6.99 -17.29
C GLY A 136 -6.42 -5.65 -16.86
N THR A 137 -5.87 -4.91 -17.82
CA THR A 137 -5.23 -3.61 -17.58
C THR A 137 -6.21 -2.44 -17.40
N LYS A 138 -7.49 -2.67 -17.71
CA LYS A 138 -8.58 -1.69 -17.57
C LYS A 138 -9.31 -1.87 -16.25
N PHE A 139 -9.90 -0.79 -15.75
CA PHE A 139 -10.82 -0.83 -14.62
C PHE A 139 -12.13 -1.51 -15.02
N VAL A 140 -12.80 -2.10 -14.03
CA VAL A 140 -14.10 -2.74 -14.19
C VAL A 140 -15.16 -1.79 -13.65
N ASP A 141 -16.15 -1.45 -14.47
CA ASP A 141 -17.12 -0.40 -14.15
C ASP A 141 -18.24 -0.88 -13.19
N ASP A 142 -18.54 -2.18 -13.18
CA ASP A 142 -19.72 -2.76 -12.49
C ASP A 142 -19.40 -3.44 -11.14
N LEU A 143 -18.33 -3.00 -10.46
CA LEU A 143 -17.96 -3.57 -9.16
C LEU A 143 -18.80 -3.00 -7.99
N PRO A 144 -19.05 -3.81 -6.94
CA PRO A 144 -19.72 -3.32 -5.74
C PRO A 144 -18.81 -2.37 -4.95
N GLU A 145 -19.40 -1.41 -4.24
CA GLU A 145 -18.63 -0.49 -3.37
C GLU A 145 -18.22 -1.11 -2.04
N SER A 146 -18.83 -2.24 -1.66
CA SER A 146 -18.58 -2.94 -0.39
C SER A 146 -17.21 -3.60 -0.38
N THR A 147 -16.37 -3.28 0.61
CA THR A 147 -15.06 -3.92 0.80
C THR A 147 -15.19 -5.41 1.06
N GLU A 148 -16.26 -5.85 1.74
CA GLU A 148 -16.55 -7.25 2.01
C GLU A 148 -16.71 -8.03 0.70
N LEU A 149 -17.47 -7.47 -0.25
CA LEU A 149 -17.69 -8.09 -1.57
C LEU A 149 -16.49 -7.97 -2.51
N LEU A 150 -15.59 -7.01 -2.24
CA LEU A 150 -14.32 -6.84 -2.96
C LEU A 150 -13.18 -7.65 -2.33
N SER A 151 -13.41 -8.24 -1.17
CA SER A 151 -12.42 -9.03 -0.44
C SER A 151 -12.22 -10.35 -1.17
N TYR A 152 -11.02 -10.54 -1.71
CA TYR A 152 -10.64 -11.82 -2.29
C TYR A 152 -10.31 -12.79 -1.15
N GLU A 153 -10.97 -13.96 -1.12
CA GLU A 153 -10.72 -14.97 -0.10
C GLU A 153 -9.23 -15.36 -0.03
N HIS A 154 -8.70 -15.42 1.19
CA HIS A 154 -7.34 -15.86 1.46
C HIS A 154 -7.22 -17.38 1.26
N HIS A 155 -6.98 -17.81 0.02
CA HIS A 155 -6.43 -19.14 -0.22
C HIS A 155 -4.92 -19.08 0.01
N GLY A 156 -4.39 -19.82 0.99
CA GLY A 156 -2.96 -19.86 1.34
C GLY A 156 -2.02 -20.27 0.18
N SER A 157 -2.58 -20.76 -0.92
CA SER A 157 -1.89 -21.08 -2.18
C SER A 157 -1.74 -19.91 -3.16
N SER A 158 -2.33 -18.74 -2.88
CA SER A 158 -2.46 -17.63 -3.85
C SER A 158 -1.24 -16.70 -3.94
N PHE A 159 -0.18 -16.97 -3.17
CA PHE A 159 1.07 -16.20 -3.23
C PHE A 159 2.22 -17.06 -3.76
N GLY A 160 2.71 -16.72 -4.96
CA GLY A 160 4.02 -17.14 -5.42
C GLY A 160 5.08 -16.25 -4.75
N ILE A 161 5.79 -16.77 -3.74
CA ILE A 161 6.96 -16.09 -3.19
C ILE A 161 8.08 -16.20 -4.22
N ALA A 162 8.36 -15.11 -4.93
CA ALA A 162 9.50 -15.05 -5.85
C ALA A 162 10.76 -14.69 -5.05
N TYR A 163 11.60 -15.69 -4.75
CA TYR A 163 12.96 -15.43 -4.30
C TYR A 163 13.81 -15.08 -5.53
N GLU A 164 14.22 -13.82 -5.69
CA GLU A 164 15.29 -13.48 -6.64
C GLU A 164 16.59 -14.11 -6.11
N LYS A 165 17.01 -15.25 -6.69
CA LYS A 165 18.38 -15.76 -6.53
C LYS A 165 19.33 -14.77 -7.20
N LYS A 166 20.35 -14.34 -6.47
CA LYS A 166 21.58 -13.79 -7.06
C LYS A 166 22.40 -14.92 -7.68
#